data_AF-X1BG47-F1
#
_entry.id   AF-X1BG47-F1
#
_cell.length_a   1.000
_cell.length_b   1.000
_cell.length_c   1.000
_cell.angle_alpha   90.00
_cell.angle_beta   90.00
_cell.angle_gamma   90.00
#
_symmetry.space_group_name_H-M   'P 1'
#
loop_
_entity.id
_entity.type
_entity.pdbx_description
1 polymer ?
#
loop_
_entity_poly.entity_id
_entity_poly.type
_entity_poly.pdbx_seq_one_letter_code
_entity_poly.pdbx_strand_id
1 'polypeptide(L)'
;RDGSNVTADMATQCFAGNVARGMTMVTLHNGGGVGIGKAINGGFGLVLDGSERVDRIIKKAISWDVLGGVARRSWARNEHAVEIAIKHNKENEVGDHITLPYLVNEDLIERAISRRGLKNTD
;
A
#
# COMPACT_ATOMS: atom_id res chain seq x y z
N ARG A 1 -5.85 -10.12 10.61
CA ARG A 1 -5.56 -9.03 9.63
C ARG A 1 -6.84 -8.27 9.34
N ASP A 2 -6.80 -7.12 8.68
CA ASP A 2 -7.96 -6.19 8.48
C ASP A 2 -9.05 -6.67 7.50
N GLY A 3 -8.88 -7.79 6.81
CA GLY A 3 -9.86 -8.34 5.86
C GLY A 3 -9.85 -7.67 4.48
N SER A 4 -8.98 -6.68 4.26
CA SER A 4 -8.93 -5.95 2.98
C SER A 4 -8.27 -6.74 1.85
N ASN A 5 -7.84 -7.98 2.07
CA ASN A 5 -7.10 -8.80 1.09
C ASN A 5 -7.87 -9.11 -0.20
N VAL A 6 -9.19 -8.94 -0.21
CA VAL A 6 -10.05 -9.12 -1.40
C VAL A 6 -10.15 -7.86 -2.28
N THR A 7 -9.60 -6.73 -1.82
CA THR A 7 -9.66 -5.44 -2.51
C THR A 7 -8.55 -5.27 -3.54
N ALA A 8 -8.78 -4.44 -4.55
CA ALA A 8 -7.82 -4.14 -5.63
C ALA A 8 -7.24 -2.72 -5.58
N ASP A 9 -7.65 -1.88 -4.63
CA ASP A 9 -7.31 -0.45 -4.60
C ASP A 9 -5.81 -0.18 -4.60
N MET A 10 -5.03 -0.97 -3.85
CA MET A 10 -3.56 -0.82 -3.83
C MET A 10 -2.96 -0.99 -5.24
N ALA A 11 -3.35 -2.06 -5.95
CA ALA A 11 -2.79 -2.33 -7.28
C ALA A 11 -3.19 -1.24 -8.28
N THR A 12 -4.45 -0.80 -8.25
CA THR A 12 -4.95 0.26 -9.12
C THR A 12 -4.30 1.61 -8.82
N GLN A 13 -4.11 1.96 -7.54
CA GLN A 13 -3.44 3.19 -7.12
C GLN A 13 -1.95 3.19 -7.49
N CYS A 14 -1.23 2.08 -7.25
CA CYS A 14 0.16 1.94 -7.67
C CYS A 14 0.30 2.14 -9.19
N PHE A 15 -0.54 1.47 -9.99
CA PHE A 15 -0.60 1.66 -11.43
C PHE A 15 -0.81 3.13 -11.82
N ALA A 16 -1.90 3.75 -11.35
CA ALA A 16 -2.27 5.11 -11.75
C ALA A 16 -1.20 6.13 -11.30
N GLY A 17 -0.65 5.97 -10.10
CA GLY A 17 0.36 6.88 -9.60
C GLY A 17 1.74 6.69 -10.27
N ASN A 18 2.08 5.50 -10.76
CA ASN A 18 3.26 5.27 -11.61
C ASN A 18 3.09 5.94 -12.98
N VAL A 19 1.91 5.84 -13.58
CA VAL A 19 1.57 6.54 -14.84
C VAL A 19 1.73 8.04 -14.64
N ALA A 20 1.12 8.59 -13.59
CA ALA A 20 1.15 10.02 -13.31
C ALA A 20 2.57 10.58 -13.03
N ARG A 21 3.50 9.72 -12.61
CA ARG A 21 4.88 10.12 -12.26
C ARG A 21 5.90 9.88 -13.37
N GLY A 22 5.46 9.41 -14.55
CA GLY A 22 6.28 9.39 -15.76
C GLY A 22 7.14 8.14 -15.93
N MET A 23 6.77 7.01 -15.31
CA MET A 23 7.39 5.72 -15.66
C MET A 23 7.24 5.46 -17.17
N THR A 24 8.26 4.88 -17.80
CA THR A 24 8.29 4.70 -19.26
C THR A 24 7.16 3.79 -19.76
N MET A 25 6.85 2.75 -19.01
CA MET A 25 5.77 1.82 -19.26
C MET A 25 5.12 1.45 -17.94
N VAL A 26 3.80 1.33 -17.91
CA VAL A 26 3.06 0.86 -16.74
C VAL A 26 1.97 -0.09 -17.19
N THR A 27 1.79 -1.18 -16.47
CA THR A 27 0.81 -2.21 -16.82
C THR A 27 -0.07 -2.55 -15.62
N LEU A 28 -1.32 -2.93 -15.91
CA LEU A 28 -2.27 -3.46 -14.95
C LEU A 28 -2.88 -4.72 -15.55
N HIS A 29 -2.74 -5.85 -14.86
CA HIS A 29 -3.12 -7.17 -15.34
C HIS A 29 -4.21 -7.78 -14.46
N ASN A 30 -5.02 -8.65 -15.07
CA ASN A 30 -6.02 -9.47 -14.40
C ASN A 30 -5.54 -10.92 -14.31
N GLY A 31 -5.24 -11.36 -13.09
CA GLY A 31 -4.98 -12.76 -12.78
C GLY A 31 -3.53 -13.20 -12.88
N GLY A 32 -2.56 -12.30 -12.77
CA GLY A 32 -1.14 -12.66 -12.75
C GLY A 32 -0.83 -13.67 -11.64
N GLY A 33 -0.14 -14.74 -12.00
CA GLY A 33 0.25 -15.83 -11.10
C GLY A 33 -0.87 -16.80 -10.71
N VAL A 34 -2.05 -16.30 -10.36
CA VAL A 34 -3.13 -17.12 -9.75
C VAL A 34 -4.32 -17.41 -10.68
N GLY A 35 -4.36 -16.83 -11.87
CA GLY A 35 -5.43 -17.02 -12.86
C GLY A 35 -6.48 -15.91 -12.84
N ILE A 36 -7.25 -15.84 -13.94
CA ILE A 36 -8.21 -14.77 -14.24
C ILE A 36 -9.21 -14.56 -13.09
N GLY A 37 -9.40 -13.31 -12.71
CA GLY A 37 -10.37 -12.87 -11.69
C GLY A 37 -9.91 -13.07 -10.25
N LYS A 38 -8.73 -13.66 -10.02
CA LYS A 38 -8.24 -13.97 -8.66
C LYS A 38 -7.19 -12.99 -8.13
N ALA A 39 -6.66 -12.12 -8.98
CA ALA A 39 -5.76 -11.05 -8.58
C ALA A 39 -5.83 -9.88 -9.56
N ILE A 40 -5.62 -8.67 -9.06
CA ILE A 40 -5.27 -7.50 -9.85
C ILE A 40 -3.84 -7.12 -9.47
N ASN A 41 -2.94 -7.12 -10.44
CA ASN A 41 -1.52 -6.89 -10.21
C ASN A 41 -0.96 -5.95 -11.28
N GLY A 42 -0.09 -5.03 -10.89
CA GLY A 42 0.54 -4.07 -11.78
C GLY A 42 2.05 -4.26 -11.87
N GLY A 43 2.66 -3.53 -12.80
CA GLY A 43 4.11 -3.43 -12.95
C GLY A 43 4.49 -2.17 -13.71
N PHE A 44 5.78 -1.86 -13.73
CA PHE A 44 6.31 -0.75 -14.50
C PHE A 44 7.64 -1.12 -15.16
N GLY A 45 7.99 -0.37 -16.21
CA GLY A 45 9.32 -0.31 -16.79
C GLY A 45 9.80 1.14 -16.79
N LEU A 46 11.07 1.35 -16.44
CA LEU A 46 11.70 2.67 -16.44
C LEU A 46 13.01 2.60 -17.23
N VAL A 47 13.07 3.31 -18.35
CA VAL A 47 14.28 3.42 -19.18
C VAL A 47 15.24 4.43 -18.54
N LEU A 48 16.46 3.98 -18.29
CA LEU A 48 17.54 4.78 -17.73
C LEU A 48 18.41 5.31 -18.86
N ASP A 49 18.02 6.46 -19.44
CA ASP A 49 18.70 7.08 -20.59
C ASP A 49 19.82 8.06 -20.21
N GLY A 50 20.09 8.25 -18.91
CA GLY A 50 21.09 9.20 -18.39
C GLY A 50 20.66 10.66 -18.39
N SER A 51 19.43 10.98 -18.81
CA SER A 51 18.95 12.36 -18.82
C SER A 51 18.52 12.85 -17.42
N GLU A 52 18.69 14.15 -17.17
CA GLU A 52 18.16 14.80 -15.96
C GLU A 52 16.63 14.64 -15.81
N ARG A 53 15.92 14.47 -16.93
CA ARG A 53 14.48 14.21 -16.94
C ARG A 53 14.17 12.90 -16.23
N VAL A 54 14.89 11.82 -16.56
CA VAL A 54 14.73 10.52 -15.90
C VAL A 54 15.15 10.61 -14.43
N ASP A 55 16.19 11.37 -14.11
CA ASP A 55 16.62 11.60 -12.74
C ASP A 55 15.50 12.23 -11.87
N ARG A 56 14.76 13.20 -12.43
CA ARG A 56 13.57 13.79 -11.78
C ARG A 56 12.40 12.81 -11.66
N ILE A 57 12.23 11.90 -12.61
CA ILE A 57 11.20 10.84 -12.53
C ILE A 57 11.54 9.89 -11.39
N ILE A 58 12.79 9.40 -11.31
CA ILE A 58 13.26 8.48 -10.26
C ILE A 58 12.98 9.04 -8.87
N LYS A 59 13.37 10.30 -8.62
CA LYS A 59 13.20 10.99 -7.34
C LYS A 59 11.74 11.06 -6.84
N LYS A 60 10.76 10.96 -7.74
CA LYS A 60 9.32 11.04 -7.40
C LYS A 60 8.60 9.70 -7.50
N ALA A 61 8.96 8.88 -8.49
CA ALA A 61 8.19 7.71 -8.89
C ALA A 61 8.54 6.46 -8.06
N ILE A 62 9.83 6.25 -7.74
CA ILE A 62 10.27 5.06 -6.99
C ILE A 62 9.75 5.09 -5.56
N SER A 63 9.78 6.25 -4.91
CA SER A 63 9.22 6.40 -3.57
C SER A 63 7.73 6.08 -3.55
N TRP A 64 6.96 6.55 -4.53
CA TRP A 64 5.54 6.22 -4.66
C TRP A 64 5.28 4.72 -4.83
N ASP A 65 5.97 4.07 -5.76
CA ASP A 65 5.77 2.63 -6.06
C ASP A 65 5.99 1.76 -4.82
N VAL A 66 7.01 2.09 -4.02
CA VAL A 66 7.34 1.38 -2.78
C VAL A 66 6.40 1.77 -1.65
N LEU A 67 6.27 3.07 -1.36
CA LEU A 67 5.57 3.55 -0.17
C LEU A 67 4.07 3.39 -0.27
N GLY A 68 3.48 3.34 -1.47
CA GLY A 68 2.07 3.00 -1.64
C GLY A 68 1.74 1.62 -1.06
N GLY A 69 2.63 0.63 -1.27
CA GLY A 69 2.52 -0.70 -0.67
C GLY A 69 2.75 -0.68 0.84
N VAL A 70 3.76 0.05 1.33
CA VAL A 70 4.05 0.21 2.76
C VAL A 70 2.86 0.84 3.48
N ALA A 71 2.33 1.95 2.97
CA ALA A 71 1.19 2.66 3.54
C ALA A 71 -0.03 1.74 3.67
N ARG A 72 -0.37 1.01 2.59
CA ARG A 72 -1.51 0.09 2.61
C ARG A 72 -1.31 -1.07 3.57
N ARG A 73 -0.09 -1.63 3.67
CA ARG A 73 0.21 -2.72 4.60
C ARG A 73 0.28 -2.28 6.04
N SER A 74 0.79 -1.07 6.29
CA SER A 74 0.76 -0.41 7.58
C SER A 74 -0.68 -0.29 8.05
N TRP A 75 -1.56 0.28 7.23
CA TRP A 75 -3.00 0.38 7.53
C TRP A 75 -3.65 -0.99 7.79
N ALA A 76 -3.25 -2.01 7.05
CA ALA A 76 -3.69 -3.40 7.27
C ALA A 76 -3.08 -4.09 8.51
N ARG A 77 -2.35 -3.33 9.34
CA ARG A 77 -1.74 -3.72 10.62
C ARG A 77 -0.56 -4.69 10.48
N ASN A 78 0.24 -4.55 9.43
CA ASN A 78 1.51 -5.26 9.35
C ASN A 78 2.59 -4.50 10.14
N GLU A 79 3.17 -5.14 11.15
CA GLU A 79 4.12 -4.54 12.10
C GLU A 79 5.31 -3.87 11.40
N HIS A 80 6.02 -4.60 10.52
CA HIS A 80 7.15 -4.03 9.78
C HIS A 80 6.75 -2.88 8.87
N ALA A 81 5.59 -2.94 8.22
CA ALA A 81 5.11 -1.82 7.41
C ALA A 81 4.78 -0.59 8.28
N VAL A 82 4.26 -0.79 9.50
CA VAL A 82 4.04 0.30 10.48
C VAL A 82 5.37 0.92 10.90
N GLU A 83 6.39 0.12 11.19
CA GLU A 83 7.74 0.61 11.53
C GLU A 83 8.32 1.48 10.41
N ILE A 84 8.24 1.00 9.16
CA ILE A 84 8.73 1.75 8.00
C ILE A 84 7.89 3.01 7.75
N ALA A 85 6.56 2.96 7.92
CA ALA A 85 5.71 4.14 7.79
C ALA A 85 6.03 5.21 8.85
N ILE A 86 6.28 4.82 10.09
CA ILE A 86 6.71 5.74 11.16
C ILE A 86 8.07 6.36 10.81
N LYS A 87 9.03 5.53 10.37
CA LYS A 87 10.35 6.00 9.97
C LYS A 87 10.25 7.00 8.82
N HIS A 88 9.52 6.65 7.76
CA HIS A 88 9.26 7.52 6.62
C HIS A 88 8.67 8.86 7.08
N ASN A 89 7.59 8.85 7.87
CA ASN A 89 6.96 10.09 8.34
C ASN A 89 7.88 10.98 9.17
N LYS A 90 8.90 10.43 9.85
CA LYS A 90 9.90 11.19 10.61
C LYS A 90 11.01 11.77 9.74
N GLU A 91 11.44 11.02 8.73
CA GLU A 91 12.58 11.35 7.87
C GLU A 91 12.16 12.05 6.57
N ASN A 92 10.86 12.15 6.30
CA ASN A 92 10.37 12.60 5.00
C ASN A 92 10.57 14.10 4.77
N GLU A 93 11.44 14.42 3.80
CA GLU A 93 11.71 15.78 3.35
C GLU A 93 10.76 16.26 2.24
N VAL A 94 9.98 15.35 1.63
CA VAL A 94 9.13 15.64 0.45
C VAL A 94 7.74 16.18 0.85
N GLY A 95 7.38 16.06 2.13
CA GLY A 95 6.16 16.65 2.70
C GLY A 95 4.89 15.80 2.56
N ASP A 96 5.00 14.55 2.09
CA ASP A 96 3.90 13.57 2.20
C ASP A 96 3.79 12.98 3.62
N HIS A 97 2.69 12.28 3.89
CA HIS A 97 2.44 11.67 5.20
C HIS A 97 1.61 10.39 5.06
N ILE A 98 2.06 9.32 5.70
CA ILE A 98 1.37 8.04 5.74
C ILE A 98 0.50 7.99 7.00
N THR A 99 -0.80 7.76 6.85
CA THR A 99 -1.69 7.54 7.99
C THR A 99 -1.30 6.27 8.75
N LEU A 100 -1.11 6.38 10.06
CA LEU A 100 -0.77 5.25 10.93
C LEU A 100 -2.05 4.66 11.55
N PRO A 101 -2.18 3.32 11.63
CA PRO A 101 -3.30 2.69 12.32
C PRO A 101 -3.16 2.84 13.84
N TYR A 102 -4.25 3.18 14.52
CA TYR A 102 -4.34 3.07 15.97
C TYR A 102 -5.10 1.79 16.32
N LEU A 103 -4.38 0.85 16.93
CA LEU A 103 -4.95 -0.45 17.30
C LEU A 103 -5.81 -0.29 18.56
N VAL A 104 -7.02 -0.85 18.51
CA VAL A 104 -7.91 -0.91 19.67
C VAL A 104 -7.42 -1.99 20.65
N ASN A 105 -7.59 -1.75 21.94
CA ASN A 105 -7.35 -2.76 22.97
C ASN A 105 -8.35 -3.92 22.81
N GLU A 106 -7.86 -5.16 22.75
CA GLU A 106 -8.67 -6.37 22.59
C GLU A 106 -9.67 -6.57 23.74
N ASP A 107 -9.32 -6.20 24.98
CA ASP A 107 -10.22 -6.24 26.14
C ASP A 107 -11.45 -5.36 25.95
N LEU A 108 -11.33 -4.26 25.20
CA LEU A 108 -12.50 -3.41 24.88
C LEU A 108 -13.42 -4.10 23.87
N ILE A 109 -12.84 -4.80 22.90
CA ILE A 109 -13.62 -5.59 21.92
C ILE A 109 -14.37 -6.70 22.65
N GLU A 110 -13.68 -7.51 23.45
CA GLU A 110 -14.28 -8.64 24.15
C GLU A 110 -15.42 -8.22 25.09
N ARG A 111 -15.21 -7.13 25.84
CA ARG A 111 -16.26 -6.56 26.69
C ARG A 111 -17.46 -6.07 25.88
N ALA A 112 -17.23 -5.45 24.71
CA ALA A 112 -18.31 -4.97 23.86
C ALA A 112 -19.13 -6.10 23.23
N ILE A 113 -18.47 -7.18 22.80
CA ILE A 113 -19.11 -8.38 22.26
C ILE A 113 -19.93 -9.08 23.35
N SER A 114 -19.33 -9.33 24.50
CA SER A 114 -19.96 -10.02 25.64
C SER A 114 -21.20 -9.29 26.14
N ARG A 115 -21.15 -7.95 26.24
CA ARG A 115 -22.30 -7.13 26.64
C ARG A 115 -23.51 -7.23 25.69
N ARG A 116 -23.28 -7.54 24.41
CA ARG A 116 -24.35 -7.67 23.41
C ARG A 116 -24.87 -9.11 23.25
N GLY A 117 -24.33 -10.09 23.98
CA GLY A 117 -24.72 -11.49 23.86
C GLY A 117 -24.38 -12.10 22.48
N LEU A 118 -23.50 -11.46 21.71
CA LEU A 118 -23.01 -11.98 20.44
C LEU A 118 -21.97 -13.06 20.75
N LYS A 119 -22.18 -14.29 20.28
CA LYS A 119 -21.16 -15.34 20.35
C LYS A 119 -20.10 -15.07 19.29
N ASN A 120 -18.83 -15.35 19.61
CA ASN A 120 -17.80 -15.46 18.59
C ASN A 120 -18.20 -16.59 17.63
N THR A 121 -18.56 -16.24 16.40
CA THR A 121 -18.68 -17.18 15.31
C THR A 121 -17.33 -17.21 14.61
N ASP A 122 -16.69 -18.38 14.66
CA ASP A 122 -15.42 -18.68 14.00
C ASP A 122 -15.45 -18.39 12.49
#